data_AF-Q7RNQ8-F1
#
_entry.id   AF-Q7RNQ8-F1
#
_cell.length_a   1.000
_cell.length_b   1.000
_cell.length_c   1.000
_cell.angle_alpha   90.00
_cell.angle_beta   90.00
_cell.angle_gamma   90.00
#
_symmetry.space_group_name_H-M   'P 1'
#
loop_
_entity.id
_entity.type
_entity.pdbx_description
1 polymer ?
#
loop_
_entity_poly.entity_id
_entity_poly.type
_entity_poly.pdbx_seq_one_letter_code
_entity_poly.pdbx_strand_id
1 'polypeptide(L)'
;MANCSDKKNSILYPIQNSEHSESAESVNSRNNIINGNVLRWHKLSSSIKDIKNELKNGQKIDTSESSIFYSNSSNITKNRDINIDKDSWYFLEKNRVASVLYKNCIYIFGGYIPKERLNHFYKYDIIENKWIKMINNNCLLKSEHNSAFLYNNKMYILCEYNGKRRWSTDLYFFDFNKEIWEIMKIKKNKQINNRYCPPSTLFGFSISVDDVSGLLYIFGGYNGKYLSNELYILNLNHKNWIKAKQSGEIPNPRTYAISHIFDGYFYIFGGYNGDSCLNSFYEYHIKSGIWSKVKYNMDTEISNKNSNEDNKSIIKSLNDQKKKTKSYTYCNNKEDKVPMARCLMGSFLYNKSIYILGGYNNNFCGNLYDFYKYNIHERTWEKLTTRNNCSQNNLNVHFYKNVIYSIGKFNEKNILNNIYALKLENIYVAPSGLLDHYKGMVNNSLFADVVFILQDQHIYGCRNILSSRCLYFKSLFNIHISEKNKNIIINGMNKIVDSNIHDPMIYIPINDINYDIFLIIIDYLYTDNLPTDFTLEMYIQILILAINKFHLFRLAQLCEQAITNKIDRYNVFNILFISYRNNSKQLCKFCIDFIMHNNLLDKEKINMLTLEPHLLGEFYKKSLYSDIS
;
A
#
# COMPACT_ATOMS: atom_id res chain seq x y z
N MET A 1 -30.25 39.05 -67.01
CA MET A 1 -29.97 40.46 -67.35
C MET A 1 -29.05 41.03 -66.28
N ALA A 2 -27.90 41.59 -66.73
CA ALA A 2 -27.00 42.58 -66.10
C ALA A 2 -26.68 42.47 -64.58
N ASN A 3 -25.46 42.14 -64.15
CA ASN A 3 -24.18 42.89 -64.12
C ASN A 3 -24.01 43.88 -62.94
N CYS A 4 -22.95 43.61 -62.13
CA CYS A 4 -21.99 44.51 -61.43
C CYS A 4 -22.54 45.61 -60.49
N SER A 5 -21.91 46.05 -59.40
CA SER A 5 -20.57 45.99 -58.77
C SER A 5 -20.79 46.36 -57.28
N ASP A 6 -19.98 45.98 -56.29
CA ASP A 6 -18.68 46.58 -56.02
C ASP A 6 -17.89 45.86 -54.92
N LYS A 7 -16.57 45.92 -55.09
CA LYS A 7 -15.50 45.36 -54.27
C LYS A 7 -15.31 46.13 -52.96
N LYS A 8 -14.89 45.42 -51.90
CA LYS A 8 -13.68 45.81 -51.15
C LYS A 8 -13.07 44.61 -50.41
N ASN A 9 -11.78 44.41 -50.70
CA ASN A 9 -10.90 43.35 -50.25
C ASN A 9 -10.57 43.46 -48.76
N SER A 10 -10.46 42.30 -48.09
CA SER A 10 -9.40 42.09 -47.10
C SER A 10 -8.87 40.67 -47.26
N ILE A 11 -7.55 40.57 -47.16
CA ILE A 11 -6.69 39.55 -47.75
C ILE A 11 -6.59 38.34 -46.80
N LEU A 12 -7.01 37.17 -47.28
CA LEU A 12 -6.68 35.86 -46.73
C LEU A 12 -5.87 35.13 -47.80
N TYR A 13 -4.60 34.86 -47.52
CA TYR A 13 -3.80 33.94 -48.35
C TYR A 13 -4.15 32.48 -47.98
N PRO A 14 -4.51 31.64 -48.97
CA PRO A 14 -4.72 30.21 -48.79
C PRO A 14 -3.41 29.45 -49.02
N ILE A 15 -3.15 28.39 -48.26
CA ILE A 15 -2.15 27.39 -48.63
C ILE A 15 -2.82 26.01 -48.64
N GLN A 16 -3.18 25.63 -49.87
CA GLN A 16 -3.27 24.30 -50.47
C GLN A 16 -3.47 23.08 -49.54
N ASN A 17 -4.69 22.54 -49.63
CA ASN A 17 -4.96 21.12 -49.43
C ASN A 17 -4.15 20.30 -50.44
N SER A 18 -3.33 19.38 -49.93
CA SER A 18 -3.02 18.14 -50.63
C SER A 18 -3.52 16.99 -49.77
N GLU A 19 -4.59 16.37 -50.23
CA GLU A 19 -5.12 15.13 -49.70
C GLU A 19 -4.11 14.02 -49.99
N HIS A 20 -3.48 13.49 -48.95
CA HIS A 20 -2.97 12.12 -48.97
C HIS A 20 -3.86 11.28 -48.08
N SER A 21 -4.50 10.31 -48.72
CA SER A 21 -5.36 9.29 -48.18
C SER A 21 -4.71 8.53 -47.03
N GLU A 22 -5.18 8.74 -45.81
CA GLU A 22 -4.87 7.85 -44.69
C GLU A 22 -5.62 6.52 -44.88
N SER A 23 -4.86 5.43 -44.86
CA SER A 23 -5.33 4.05 -44.85
C SER A 23 -6.24 3.77 -43.65
N ALA A 24 -7.31 3.00 -43.88
CA ALA A 24 -8.33 2.60 -42.90
C ALA A 24 -7.80 1.88 -41.63
N GLU A 25 -6.50 1.57 -41.54
CA GLU A 25 -5.85 1.08 -40.32
C GLU A 25 -5.65 2.17 -39.24
N SER A 26 -5.61 3.47 -39.60
CA SER A 26 -5.44 4.56 -38.62
C SER A 26 -6.71 4.82 -37.80
N VAL A 27 -7.89 4.53 -38.34
CA VAL A 27 -9.19 4.75 -37.67
C VAL A 27 -9.49 3.64 -36.65
N ASN A 28 -9.10 2.38 -36.93
CA ASN A 28 -9.19 1.29 -35.95
C ASN A 28 -8.19 1.42 -34.79
N SER A 29 -7.12 2.21 -34.94
CA SER A 29 -6.19 2.51 -33.85
C SER A 29 -6.72 3.55 -32.86
N ARG A 30 -7.65 4.43 -33.27
CA ARG A 30 -8.26 5.45 -32.40
C ARG A 30 -9.41 4.90 -31.56
N ASN A 31 -10.14 3.89 -32.06
CA ASN A 31 -11.23 3.26 -31.31
C ASN A 31 -10.76 2.21 -30.28
N ASN A 32 -9.47 1.84 -30.26
CA ASN A 32 -8.86 1.01 -29.21
C ASN A 32 -8.23 1.84 -28.06
N ILE A 33 -8.33 3.17 -28.08
CA ILE A 33 -7.78 4.06 -27.02
C ILE A 33 -8.73 4.15 -25.80
N ILE A 34 -9.94 3.59 -25.88
CA ILE A 34 -10.94 3.69 -24.82
C ILE A 34 -10.84 2.53 -23.79
N ASN A 35 -10.05 1.48 -24.02
CA ASN A 35 -9.88 0.39 -23.06
C ASN A 35 -8.41 0.19 -22.64
N GLY A 36 -8.07 0.69 -21.45
CA GLY A 36 -6.88 0.28 -20.67
C GLY A 36 -5.79 1.35 -20.50
N ASN A 37 -5.67 1.89 -19.29
CA ASN A 37 -4.50 2.62 -18.80
C ASN A 37 -3.29 1.67 -18.67
N VAL A 38 -2.77 1.16 -19.79
CA VAL A 38 -1.61 0.26 -19.76
C VAL A 38 -0.34 1.07 -19.50
N LEU A 39 0.36 0.74 -18.42
CA LEU A 39 1.58 1.43 -17.93
C LEU A 39 2.69 1.42 -19.00
N ARG A 40 3.49 2.49 -19.12
CA ARG A 40 4.58 2.56 -20.11
C ARG A 40 5.90 3.02 -19.48
N TRP A 41 6.97 2.27 -19.73
CA TRP A 41 8.33 2.66 -19.33
C TRP A 41 8.88 3.72 -20.28
N HIS A 42 9.44 4.79 -19.69
CA HIS A 42 10.12 5.86 -20.38
C HIS A 42 11.61 5.85 -20.03
N LYS A 43 12.48 5.82 -21.04
CA LYS A 43 13.92 6.01 -20.84
C LYS A 43 14.20 7.50 -20.63
N LEU A 44 14.85 7.85 -19.53
CA LEU A 44 15.24 9.23 -19.25
C LEU A 44 16.60 9.51 -19.88
N SER A 45 16.65 10.47 -20.80
CA SER A 45 17.91 11.00 -21.34
C SER A 45 18.46 12.04 -20.37
N SER A 46 19.53 11.71 -19.64
CA SER A 46 20.24 12.69 -18.81
C SER A 46 21.22 13.51 -19.66
N SER A 47 21.29 14.82 -19.45
CA SER A 47 22.30 15.67 -20.08
C SER A 47 23.66 15.48 -19.39
N ILE A 48 24.60 14.81 -20.05
CA ILE A 48 25.98 14.67 -19.57
C ILE A 48 26.76 15.88 -20.07
N LYS A 49 26.72 17.02 -19.35
CA LYS A 49 27.49 18.20 -19.77
C LYS A 49 28.94 18.26 -19.25
N ASP A 50 29.33 17.55 -18.20
CA ASP A 50 30.64 17.84 -17.56
C ASP A 50 31.64 16.68 -17.38
N ILE A 51 31.37 15.45 -17.86
CA ILE A 51 32.29 14.31 -17.60
C ILE A 51 33.29 14.07 -18.75
N LYS A 52 33.02 14.57 -19.96
CA LYS A 52 33.92 14.34 -21.12
C LYS A 52 35.18 15.21 -21.13
N ASN A 53 35.24 16.28 -20.34
CA ASN A 53 36.38 17.20 -20.36
C ASN A 53 37.56 16.77 -19.47
N GLU A 54 37.35 15.93 -18.45
CA GLU A 54 38.44 15.47 -17.58
C GLU A 54 39.15 14.19 -18.07
N LEU A 55 38.49 13.38 -18.91
CA LEU A 55 39.11 12.18 -19.50
C LEU A 55 40.08 12.48 -20.66
N LYS A 56 40.22 13.74 -21.08
CA LYS A 56 41.18 14.15 -22.11
C LYS A 56 42.57 14.51 -21.56
N ASN A 57 42.75 14.61 -20.24
CA ASN A 57 44.01 15.07 -19.64
C ASN A 57 44.78 14.01 -18.83
N GLY A 58 44.53 12.71 -19.07
CA GLY A 58 45.27 11.63 -18.42
C GLY A 58 45.76 10.57 -19.41
N GLN A 59 47.00 10.72 -19.87
CA GLN A 59 47.90 9.73 -20.49
C GLN A 59 47.36 8.75 -21.56
N LYS A 60 47.88 8.95 -22.79
CA LYS A 60 47.84 8.03 -23.94
C LYS A 60 48.31 6.62 -23.55
N ILE A 61 47.49 5.60 -23.81
CA ILE A 61 47.96 4.23 -24.10
C ILE A 61 47.10 3.65 -25.23
N ASP A 62 47.77 2.94 -26.13
CA ASP A 62 47.42 2.64 -27.52
C ASP A 62 46.12 1.87 -27.78
N THR A 63 45.54 2.21 -28.93
CA THR A 63 44.45 1.53 -29.59
C THR A 63 44.98 0.45 -30.55
N SER A 64 44.75 -0.83 -30.26
CA SER A 64 44.70 -1.88 -31.28
C SER A 64 43.88 -3.10 -30.81
N GLU A 65 43.16 -3.68 -31.77
CA GLU A 65 42.44 -4.97 -31.76
C GLU A 65 41.03 -4.98 -31.12
N SER A 66 39.95 -4.69 -31.86
CA SER A 66 39.27 -5.47 -32.92
C SER A 66 38.54 -6.74 -32.44
N SER A 67 37.20 -6.64 -32.39
CA SER A 67 36.20 -7.61 -32.88
C SER A 67 36.49 -9.12 -32.74
N ILE A 68 35.79 -9.84 -31.83
CA ILE A 68 35.53 -11.28 -32.01
C ILE A 68 34.10 -11.66 -31.54
N PHE A 69 33.31 -12.00 -32.56
CA PHE A 69 32.20 -12.95 -32.73
C PHE A 69 31.49 -13.66 -31.55
N TYR A 70 30.17 -13.75 -31.74
CA TYR A 70 29.25 -14.78 -31.25
C TYR A 70 29.70 -16.19 -31.67
N SER A 71 29.59 -17.18 -30.79
CA SER A 71 29.31 -18.56 -31.20
C SER A 71 28.53 -19.34 -30.15
N ASN A 72 27.50 -20.03 -30.65
CA ASN A 72 26.75 -21.08 -29.98
C ASN A 72 27.69 -22.20 -29.51
N SER A 73 27.36 -22.85 -28.39
CA SER A 73 27.83 -24.21 -28.12
C SER A 73 26.71 -25.08 -27.54
N SER A 74 26.21 -25.96 -28.40
CA SER A 74 25.53 -27.20 -28.04
C SER A 74 26.56 -28.34 -28.05
N ASN A 75 26.31 -29.33 -27.18
CA ASN A 75 27.02 -30.60 -26.98
C ASN A 75 28.23 -30.58 -26.04
N ILE A 76 28.06 -31.17 -24.85
CA ILE A 76 29.01 -32.13 -24.26
C ILE A 76 28.20 -33.15 -23.43
N THR A 77 28.66 -34.39 -23.53
CA THR A 77 28.10 -35.67 -23.10
C THR A 77 28.29 -35.97 -21.60
N LYS A 78 27.52 -36.96 -21.11
CA LYS A 78 27.52 -37.53 -19.75
C LYS A 78 28.86 -38.21 -19.41
N ASN A 79 29.49 -37.84 -18.27
CA ASN A 79 29.70 -38.74 -17.11
C ASN A 79 30.52 -38.09 -15.97
N ARG A 80 29.98 -38.25 -14.76
CA ARG A 80 30.54 -38.27 -13.38
C ARG A 80 32.01 -37.84 -13.18
N ASP A 81 32.17 -36.68 -12.53
CA ASP A 81 32.61 -36.54 -11.13
C ASP A 81 32.24 -35.12 -10.66
N ILE A 82 31.46 -35.00 -9.58
CA ILE A 82 30.99 -33.70 -9.08
C ILE A 82 32.12 -33.08 -8.24
N ASN A 83 33.15 -32.58 -8.93
CA ASN A 83 33.91 -31.43 -8.46
C ASN A 83 33.18 -30.20 -8.99
N ILE A 84 32.37 -29.57 -8.14
CA ILE A 84 31.72 -28.29 -8.45
C ILE A 84 32.84 -27.26 -8.50
N ASP A 85 33.38 -27.05 -9.69
CA ASP A 85 34.33 -25.98 -9.95
C ASP A 85 33.72 -24.64 -9.56
N LYS A 86 34.51 -23.89 -8.78
CA LYS A 86 34.23 -22.56 -8.22
C LYS A 86 33.93 -21.49 -9.27
N ASP A 87 33.99 -21.84 -10.55
CA ASP A 87 33.83 -20.94 -11.69
C ASP A 87 32.42 -20.96 -12.31
N SER A 88 31.51 -21.81 -11.82
CA SER A 88 30.09 -21.83 -12.23
C SER A 88 29.27 -20.62 -11.76
N TRP A 89 29.88 -19.69 -11.02
CA TRP A 89 29.32 -18.39 -10.61
C TRP A 89 29.78 -17.22 -11.48
N TYR A 90 30.59 -17.47 -12.51
CA TYR A 90 30.92 -16.48 -13.52
C TYR A 90 29.72 -16.35 -14.49
N PHE A 91 29.35 -15.12 -14.83
CA PHE A 91 28.25 -14.71 -15.72
C PHE A 91 26.85 -14.49 -15.12
N LEU A 92 26.76 -13.53 -14.19
CA LEU A 92 25.61 -12.61 -14.16
C LEU A 92 26.15 -11.18 -14.23
N GLU A 93 26.33 -10.67 -15.45
CA GLU A 93 26.79 -9.32 -15.82
C GLU A 93 25.90 -8.17 -15.30
N LYS A 94 25.68 -8.08 -13.98
CA LYS A 94 24.59 -7.29 -13.42
C LYS A 94 25.04 -6.48 -12.21
N ASN A 95 24.61 -5.22 -12.21
CA ASN A 95 24.80 -4.23 -11.15
C ASN A 95 24.46 -4.75 -9.78
N ARG A 96 25.49 -4.87 -8.94
CA ARG A 96 25.38 -5.10 -7.50
C ARG A 96 25.77 -3.82 -6.79
N VAL A 97 24.92 -2.81 -6.95
CA VAL A 97 25.17 -1.47 -6.44
C VAL A 97 24.17 -1.17 -5.34
N ALA A 98 24.65 -0.62 -4.23
CA ALA A 98 23.81 -0.14 -3.14
C ALA A 98 23.08 1.11 -3.60
N SER A 99 21.76 1.17 -3.44
CA SER A 99 20.99 2.36 -3.77
C SER A 99 19.90 2.67 -2.75
N VAL A 100 19.67 3.95 -2.50
CA VAL A 100 18.58 4.45 -1.64
C VAL A 100 17.95 5.69 -2.26
N LEU A 101 16.65 5.86 -2.04
CA LEU A 101 15.95 7.10 -2.35
C LEU A 101 15.92 7.98 -1.10
N TYR A 102 16.41 9.21 -1.22
CA TYR A 102 16.32 10.21 -0.17
C TYR A 102 15.83 11.55 -0.75
N LYS A 103 14.70 12.04 -0.24
CA LYS A 103 13.98 13.19 -0.79
C LYS A 103 13.70 12.99 -2.29
N ASN A 104 14.20 13.87 -3.15
CA ASN A 104 14.07 13.84 -4.61
C ASN A 104 15.27 13.19 -5.33
N CYS A 105 16.21 12.58 -4.59
CA CYS A 105 17.45 12.08 -5.16
C CYS A 105 17.61 10.58 -4.92
N ILE A 106 18.07 9.86 -5.95
CA ILE A 106 18.49 8.46 -5.83
C ILE A 106 20.01 8.45 -5.66
N TYR A 107 20.46 7.97 -4.51
CA TYR A 107 21.87 7.81 -4.20
C TYR A 107 22.31 6.40 -4.51
N ILE A 108 23.47 6.28 -5.12
CA ILE A 108 24.02 5.02 -5.59
C ILE A 108 25.49 4.92 -5.23
N PHE A 109 25.87 3.83 -4.58
CA PHE A 109 27.22 3.61 -4.08
C PHE A 109 27.77 2.23 -4.47
N GLY A 110 29.01 2.23 -4.95
CA GLY A 110 29.81 1.03 -5.14
C GLY A 110 29.55 0.34 -6.49
N GLY A 111 29.64 -0.99 -6.50
CA GLY A 111 29.38 -1.80 -7.68
C GLY A 111 30.54 -2.71 -8.09
N TYR A 112 30.31 -3.45 -9.16
CA TYR A 112 31.26 -4.38 -9.73
C TYR A 112 31.42 -4.14 -11.22
N ILE A 113 32.67 -4.01 -11.66
CA ILE A 113 33.05 -4.14 -13.08
C ILE A 113 33.90 -5.40 -13.16
N PRO A 114 33.81 -6.20 -14.25
CA PRO A 114 34.68 -7.35 -14.43
C PRO A 114 36.14 -6.96 -14.14
N LYS A 115 36.72 -7.53 -13.07
CA LYS A 115 38.07 -7.30 -12.49
C LYS A 115 38.20 -6.27 -11.34
N GLU A 116 37.26 -5.34 -11.12
CA GLU A 116 37.39 -4.34 -10.05
C GLU A 116 36.08 -4.06 -9.29
N ARG A 117 36.22 -3.80 -7.98
CA ARG A 117 35.11 -3.39 -7.11
C ARG A 117 35.18 -1.89 -6.93
N LEU A 118 34.04 -1.23 -7.02
CA LEU A 118 33.98 0.22 -7.07
C LEU A 118 33.63 0.81 -5.71
N ASN A 119 34.03 2.06 -5.54
CA ASN A 119 33.59 2.95 -4.46
C ASN A 119 32.97 4.23 -5.04
N HIS A 120 32.51 4.17 -6.29
CA HIS A 120 31.90 5.33 -6.92
C HIS A 120 30.61 5.70 -6.21
N PHE A 121 30.43 6.99 -5.97
CA PHE A 121 29.25 7.53 -5.30
C PHE A 121 28.60 8.58 -6.19
N TYR A 122 27.35 8.33 -6.57
CA TYR A 122 26.58 9.20 -7.45
C TYR A 122 25.22 9.51 -6.82
N LYS A 123 24.70 10.70 -7.08
CA LYS A 123 23.29 11.03 -6.87
C LYS A 123 22.64 11.38 -8.20
N TYR A 124 21.42 10.88 -8.40
CA TYR A 124 20.56 11.27 -9.49
C TYR A 124 19.45 12.15 -8.93
N ASP A 125 19.40 13.41 -9.35
CA ASP A 125 18.29 14.31 -9.02
C ASP A 125 17.14 14.05 -9.99
N ILE A 126 16.01 13.62 -9.42
CA ILE A 126 14.81 13.27 -10.18
C ILE A 126 14.15 14.52 -10.79
N ILE A 127 14.21 15.65 -10.09
CA ILE A 127 13.55 16.90 -10.52
C ILE A 127 14.37 17.53 -11.65
N GLU A 128 15.69 17.60 -11.49
CA GLU A 128 16.57 18.16 -12.52
C GLU A 128 16.92 17.18 -13.65
N ASN A 129 16.59 15.88 -13.48
CA ASN A 129 16.98 14.79 -14.38
C ASN A 129 18.50 14.79 -14.66
N LYS A 130 19.29 14.94 -13.59
CA LYS A 130 20.75 15.11 -13.68
C LYS A 130 21.49 14.19 -12.74
N TRP A 131 22.59 13.63 -13.23
CA TRP A 131 23.56 12.91 -12.41
C TRP A 131 24.62 13.86 -11.85
N ILE A 132 24.94 13.66 -10.58
CA ILE A 132 25.99 14.39 -9.88
C ILE A 132 26.92 13.36 -9.23
N LYS A 133 28.21 13.44 -9.54
CA LYS A 133 29.23 12.63 -8.88
C LYS A 133 29.50 13.25 -7.51
N MET A 134 29.37 12.44 -6.46
CA MET A 134 29.60 12.87 -5.09
C MET A 134 31.08 12.68 -4.72
N ILE A 135 31.59 13.54 -3.84
CA ILE A 135 32.93 13.40 -3.30
C ILE A 135 32.90 12.33 -2.21
N ASN A 136 33.77 11.33 -2.32
CA ASN A 136 33.80 10.20 -1.41
C ASN A 136 34.67 10.52 -0.17
N ASN A 137 34.24 11.51 0.62
CA ASN A 137 34.95 11.92 1.83
C ASN A 137 34.90 10.77 2.86
N ASN A 138 36.07 10.28 3.26
CA ASN A 138 36.29 9.26 4.31
C ASN A 138 35.76 7.84 4.04
N CYS A 139 35.33 7.49 2.81
CA CYS A 139 34.94 6.11 2.46
C CYS A 139 35.94 5.45 1.50
N LEU A 140 36.85 4.66 2.07
CA LEU A 140 37.86 3.90 1.32
C LEU A 140 37.36 2.52 0.85
N LEU A 141 36.07 2.22 1.02
CA LEU A 141 35.50 0.91 0.76
C LEU A 141 35.24 0.67 -0.72
N LYS A 142 35.89 -0.35 -1.29
CA LYS A 142 35.55 -0.96 -2.58
C LYS A 142 34.84 -2.30 -2.31
N SER A 143 33.55 -2.41 -2.64
CA SER A 143 32.78 -3.64 -2.39
C SER A 143 31.60 -3.77 -3.34
N GLU A 144 31.20 -5.01 -3.59
CA GLU A 144 29.91 -5.34 -4.20
C GLU A 144 28.83 -5.20 -3.12
N HIS A 145 27.73 -4.54 -3.44
CA HIS A 145 26.66 -4.31 -2.47
C HIS A 145 25.30 -4.49 -3.13
N ASN A 146 24.48 -5.38 -2.62
CA ASN A 146 23.06 -5.44 -2.99
C ASN A 146 22.14 -4.78 -1.96
N SER A 147 22.70 -4.36 -0.81
CA SER A 147 21.93 -4.07 0.39
C SER A 147 22.30 -2.70 0.98
N ALA A 148 21.44 -1.71 0.75
CA ALA A 148 21.48 -0.42 1.44
C ALA A 148 20.08 -0.04 1.93
N PHE A 149 20.03 0.71 3.03
CA PHE A 149 18.78 1.16 3.61
C PHE A 149 18.89 2.59 4.14
N LEU A 150 17.77 3.28 4.22
CA LEU A 150 17.65 4.61 4.78
C LEU A 150 17.19 4.49 6.24
N TYR A 151 17.81 5.21 7.16
CA TYR A 151 17.31 5.35 8.54
C TYR A 151 17.77 6.68 9.13
N ASN A 152 16.89 7.43 9.81
CA ASN A 152 17.20 8.73 10.43
C ASN A 152 18.01 9.71 9.55
N ASN A 153 17.58 9.91 8.29
CA ASN A 153 18.26 10.77 7.31
C ASN A 153 19.72 10.36 7.03
N LYS A 154 20.01 9.06 7.07
CA LYS A 154 21.33 8.51 6.75
C LYS A 154 21.18 7.30 5.85
N MET A 155 22.04 7.19 4.85
CA MET A 155 22.17 5.99 4.03
C MET A 155 23.11 5.04 4.72
N TYR A 156 22.64 3.86 5.09
CA TYR A 156 23.46 2.81 5.65
C TYR A 156 23.80 1.76 4.59
N ILE A 157 25.05 1.31 4.61
CA ILE A 157 25.55 0.21 3.79
C ILE A 157 26.14 -0.82 4.72
N LEU A 158 25.63 -2.05 4.59
CA LEU A 158 26.24 -3.21 5.23
C LEU A 158 27.19 -3.86 4.21
N CYS A 159 28.46 -4.01 4.58
CA CYS A 159 29.46 -4.51 3.65
C CYS A 159 29.30 -6.01 3.37
N GLU A 160 29.02 -6.37 2.12
CA GLU A 160 28.78 -7.76 1.75
C GLU A 160 30.01 -8.47 1.20
N TYR A 161 30.76 -7.90 0.23
CA TYR A 161 31.95 -8.56 -0.33
C TYR A 161 32.98 -7.58 -0.89
N ASN A 162 34.15 -7.50 -0.24
CA ASN A 162 35.26 -6.60 -0.61
C ASN A 162 36.32 -7.25 -1.53
N GLY A 163 36.06 -8.45 -2.06
CA GLY A 163 37.01 -9.19 -2.90
C GLY A 163 38.18 -9.87 -2.17
N LYS A 164 38.30 -9.70 -0.84
CA LYS A 164 39.29 -10.40 0.01
C LYS A 164 38.55 -11.47 0.83
N ARG A 165 39.23 -12.58 1.17
CA ARG A 165 38.69 -13.69 2.01
C ARG A 165 38.20 -13.28 3.42
N ARG A 166 38.23 -11.99 3.76
CA ARG A 166 37.75 -11.43 5.02
C ARG A 166 36.62 -10.45 4.73
N TRP A 167 35.41 -10.91 5.03
CA TRP A 167 34.20 -10.13 5.07
C TRP A 167 34.22 -9.14 6.25
N SER A 168 33.76 -7.91 6.02
CA SER A 168 33.58 -6.91 7.09
C SER A 168 32.13 -6.90 7.55
N THR A 169 31.90 -6.85 8.85
CA THR A 169 30.57 -6.62 9.47
C THR A 169 30.35 -5.16 9.85
N ASP A 170 31.23 -4.27 9.39
CA ASP A 170 31.16 -2.86 9.72
C ASP A 170 29.98 -2.25 8.96
N LEU A 171 29.17 -1.50 9.71
CA LEU A 171 28.05 -0.77 9.15
C LEU A 171 28.54 0.66 8.87
N TYR A 172 28.61 1.00 7.59
CA TYR A 172 28.98 2.35 7.16
C TYR A 172 27.71 3.16 6.95
N PHE A 173 27.77 4.45 7.22
CA PHE A 173 26.69 5.34 6.88
C PHE A 173 27.17 6.67 6.31
N PHE A 174 26.40 7.17 5.35
CA PHE A 174 26.53 8.51 4.83
C PHE A 174 25.48 9.40 5.50
N ASP A 175 25.94 10.45 6.17
CA ASP A 175 25.07 11.45 6.78
C ASP A 175 24.70 12.51 5.74
N PHE A 176 23.43 12.57 5.34
CA PHE A 176 22.97 13.50 4.30
C PHE A 176 23.04 14.96 4.72
N ASN A 177 23.10 15.26 6.02
CA ASN A 177 23.19 16.64 6.51
C ASN A 177 24.65 17.12 6.54
N LYS A 178 25.58 16.23 6.92
CA LYS A 178 27.01 16.54 7.00
C LYS A 178 27.78 16.26 5.71
N GLU A 179 27.19 15.48 4.81
CA GLU A 179 27.80 14.97 3.58
C GLU A 179 29.13 14.21 3.80
N ILE A 180 29.20 13.42 4.87
CA ILE A 180 30.37 12.60 5.20
C ILE A 180 30.00 11.14 5.46
N TRP A 181 30.94 10.25 5.12
CA TRP A 181 30.87 8.86 5.54
C TRP A 181 31.47 8.67 6.94
N GLU A 182 30.77 7.92 7.76
CA GLU A 182 31.20 7.52 9.10
C GLU A 182 30.99 6.01 9.30
N ILE A 183 31.75 5.42 10.21
CA ILE A 183 31.62 4.00 10.57
C ILE A 183 30.84 3.88 11.87
N MET A 184 29.75 3.10 11.84
CA MET A 184 29.00 2.75 13.03
C MET A 184 29.64 1.53 13.71
N LYS A 185 30.39 1.80 14.78
CA LYS A 185 30.96 0.74 15.62
C LYS A 185 29.85 0.03 16.40
N ILE A 186 29.62 -1.23 16.06
CA ILE A 186 28.65 -2.11 16.74
C ILE A 186 29.29 -2.70 18.00
N LYS A 187 28.52 -2.75 19.09
CA LYS A 187 28.95 -3.38 20.36
C LYS A 187 29.04 -4.89 20.17
N LYS A 188 30.16 -5.47 20.59
CA LYS A 188 30.33 -6.92 20.63
C LYS A 188 29.38 -7.52 21.66
N ASN A 189 28.54 -8.47 21.25
CA ASN A 189 27.67 -9.20 22.17
C ASN A 189 28.43 -10.40 22.76
N LYS A 190 28.67 -10.40 24.08
CA LYS A 190 29.39 -11.47 24.79
C LYS A 190 28.53 -12.73 25.02
N GLN A 191 27.20 -12.63 24.92
CA GLN A 191 26.28 -13.76 25.19
C GLN A 191 26.09 -14.69 23.99
N ILE A 192 26.56 -14.31 22.80
CA ILE A 192 26.49 -15.13 21.59
C ILE A 192 27.87 -15.77 21.42
N ASN A 193 27.99 -17.08 21.68
CA ASN A 193 29.24 -17.86 21.60
C ASN A 193 29.88 -17.94 20.19
N ASN A 194 29.42 -17.13 19.23
CA ASN A 194 30.07 -16.96 17.94
C ASN A 194 30.68 -15.56 17.84
N ARG A 195 32.00 -15.52 17.61
CA ARG A 195 32.70 -14.30 17.23
C ARG A 195 31.99 -13.74 15.98
N TYR A 196 31.41 -12.55 16.10
CA TYR A 196 30.71 -11.76 15.08
C TYR A 196 29.28 -12.25 14.77
N CYS A 197 28.29 -11.47 15.22
CA CYS A 197 26.87 -11.58 14.88
C CYS A 197 26.50 -10.33 14.04
N PRO A 198 25.75 -10.46 12.92
CA PRO A 198 25.52 -11.72 12.21
C PRO A 198 26.87 -12.37 11.87
N PRO A 199 26.90 -13.68 11.60
CA PRO A 199 28.12 -14.34 11.13
C PRO A 199 28.72 -13.42 10.08
N SER A 200 29.92 -12.89 10.37
CA SER A 200 30.76 -12.31 9.33
C SER A 200 30.65 -13.25 8.15
N THR A 201 30.38 -12.74 6.94
CA THR A 201 30.31 -13.47 5.65
C THR A 201 28.97 -13.58 4.90
N LEU A 202 27.83 -13.09 5.40
CA LEU A 202 26.55 -13.23 4.66
C LEU A 202 26.49 -12.32 3.41
N PHE A 203 26.39 -12.91 2.24
CA PHE A 203 26.14 -12.23 0.96
C PHE A 203 24.72 -12.52 0.46
N GLY A 204 24.04 -11.50 -0.07
CA GLY A 204 22.70 -11.64 -0.64
C GLY A 204 21.62 -11.99 0.40
N PHE A 205 21.81 -11.62 1.66
CA PHE A 205 20.72 -11.70 2.64
C PHE A 205 19.59 -10.74 2.26
N SER A 206 18.37 -11.02 2.74
CA SER A 206 17.27 -10.04 2.65
C SER A 206 17.35 -9.09 3.84
N ILE A 207 17.12 -7.80 3.61
CA ILE A 207 17.27 -6.73 4.60
C ILE A 207 16.04 -5.82 4.62
N SER A 208 15.55 -5.48 5.81
CA SER A 208 14.50 -4.47 6.00
C SER A 208 14.64 -3.78 7.35
N VAL A 209 14.38 -2.47 7.39
CA VAL A 209 14.41 -1.68 8.62
C VAL A 209 12.99 -1.33 9.05
N ASP A 210 12.72 -1.43 10.34
CA ASP A 210 11.55 -0.83 10.97
C ASP A 210 11.95 0.54 11.48
N ASP A 211 11.57 1.58 10.73
CA ASP A 211 11.94 2.96 11.01
C ASP A 211 11.40 3.46 12.36
N VAL A 212 10.26 2.92 12.82
CA VAL A 212 9.63 3.35 14.07
C VAL A 212 10.41 2.82 15.28
N SER A 213 10.78 1.53 15.26
CA SER A 213 11.51 0.91 16.37
C SER A 213 13.04 1.05 16.28
N GLY A 214 13.58 1.39 15.10
CA GLY A 214 15.01 1.41 14.84
C GLY A 214 15.65 0.02 14.83
N LEU A 215 14.89 -1.00 14.41
CA LEU A 215 15.33 -2.39 14.31
C LEU A 215 15.57 -2.77 12.84
N LEU A 216 16.77 -3.26 12.56
CA LEU A 216 17.16 -3.77 11.25
C LEU A 216 17.09 -5.30 11.25
N TYR A 217 16.29 -5.87 10.36
CA TYR A 217 16.10 -7.30 10.21
C TYR A 217 16.90 -7.81 9.01
N ILE A 218 17.64 -8.89 9.23
CA ILE A 218 18.44 -9.57 8.20
C ILE A 218 18.11 -11.05 8.23
N PHE A 219 17.69 -11.59 7.09
CA PHE A 219 17.36 -12.99 6.95
C PHE A 219 18.15 -13.68 5.84
N GLY A 220 18.67 -14.87 6.16
CA GLY A 220 19.36 -15.74 5.23
C GLY A 220 20.70 -15.19 4.73
N GLY A 221 21.00 -15.41 3.45
CA GLY A 221 22.28 -15.10 2.81
C GLY A 221 23.23 -16.29 2.73
N TYR A 222 24.30 -16.12 1.96
CA TYR A 222 25.35 -17.11 1.73
C TYR A 222 26.63 -16.71 2.45
N ASN A 223 27.16 -17.61 3.28
CA ASN A 223 28.31 -17.31 4.14
C ASN A 223 29.67 -17.71 3.53
N GLY A 224 29.69 -18.08 2.24
CA GLY A 224 30.86 -18.62 1.55
C GLY A 224 31.02 -20.14 1.64
N LYS A 225 30.23 -20.82 2.49
CA LYS A 225 30.20 -22.28 2.62
C LYS A 225 28.79 -22.86 2.53
N TYR A 226 27.82 -22.23 3.19
CA TYR A 226 26.42 -22.67 3.22
C TYR A 226 25.47 -21.47 3.20
N LEU A 227 24.24 -21.73 2.77
CA LEU A 227 23.13 -20.79 2.87
C LEU A 227 22.55 -20.81 4.28
N SER A 228 22.10 -19.65 4.75
CA SER A 228 21.47 -19.49 6.05
C SER A 228 19.94 -19.32 5.92
N ASN A 229 19.22 -19.69 6.97
CA ASN A 229 17.83 -19.32 7.25
C ASN A 229 17.70 -18.64 8.63
N GLU A 230 18.80 -18.07 9.13
CA GLU A 230 18.79 -17.37 10.40
C GLU A 230 18.27 -15.94 10.23
N LEU A 231 17.46 -15.50 11.20
CA LEU A 231 17.01 -14.12 11.32
C LEU A 231 17.83 -13.40 12.41
N TYR A 232 18.48 -12.32 12.01
CA TYR A 232 19.25 -11.44 12.88
C TYR A 232 18.61 -10.06 12.94
N ILE A 233 18.64 -9.46 14.13
CA ILE A 233 18.09 -8.13 14.39
C ILE A 233 19.21 -7.27 14.94
N LEU A 234 19.50 -6.14 14.28
CA LEU A 234 20.36 -5.10 14.81
C LEU A 234 19.49 -3.99 15.37
N ASN A 235 19.67 -3.69 16.65
CA ASN A 235 19.12 -2.47 17.21
C ASN A 235 20.06 -1.30 16.85
N LEU A 236 19.59 -0.38 15.99
CA LEU A 236 20.38 0.75 15.51
C LEU A 236 20.63 1.79 16.61
N ASN A 237 19.74 1.88 17.60
CA ASN A 237 19.87 2.80 18.73
C ASN A 237 20.89 2.28 19.77
N HIS A 238 20.77 1.02 20.16
CA HIS A 238 21.65 0.39 21.16
C HIS A 238 22.95 -0.17 20.57
N LYS A 239 23.04 -0.26 19.24
CA LYS A 239 24.18 -0.74 18.46
C LYS A 239 24.59 -2.16 18.82
N ASN A 240 23.62 -3.07 18.94
CA ASN A 240 23.86 -4.46 19.30
C ASN A 240 22.99 -5.42 18.47
N TRP A 241 23.57 -6.56 18.16
CA TRP A 241 22.89 -7.64 17.46
C TRP A 241 22.20 -8.60 18.41
N ILE A 242 21.05 -9.09 17.96
CA ILE A 242 20.21 -10.07 18.61
C ILE A 242 19.88 -11.14 17.57
N LYS A 243 20.07 -12.41 17.91
CA LYS A 243 19.54 -13.52 17.11
C LYS A 243 18.06 -13.65 17.41
N ALA A 244 17.20 -13.50 16.40
CA ALA A 244 15.76 -13.55 16.61
C ALA A 244 15.31 -14.97 16.98
N LYS A 245 14.30 -15.07 17.84
CA LYS A 245 13.60 -16.33 18.08
C LYS A 245 12.77 -16.67 16.85
N GLN A 246 12.95 -17.88 16.32
CA GLN A 246 12.20 -18.35 15.16
C GLN A 246 11.45 -19.62 15.52
N SER A 247 10.16 -19.68 15.17
CA SER A 247 9.28 -20.83 15.37
C SER A 247 8.23 -20.89 14.27
N GLY A 248 7.47 -21.98 14.15
CA GLY A 248 6.47 -22.15 13.09
C GLY A 248 7.06 -22.63 11.76
N GLU A 249 6.52 -22.14 10.65
CA GLU A 249 6.91 -22.53 9.28
C GLU A 249 8.17 -21.77 8.82
N ILE A 250 9.32 -22.07 9.44
CA ILE A 250 10.58 -21.37 9.17
C ILE A 250 10.98 -21.55 7.69
N PRO A 251 11.23 -20.46 6.94
CA PRO A 251 11.63 -20.57 5.55
C PRO A 251 12.97 -21.31 5.38
N ASN A 252 13.07 -22.13 4.33
CA ASN A 252 14.33 -22.80 3.98
C ASN A 252 15.47 -21.80 3.72
N PRO A 253 16.74 -22.22 3.91
CA PRO A 253 17.91 -21.39 3.62
C PRO A 253 17.89 -20.78 2.22
N ARG A 254 18.20 -19.49 2.10
CA ARG A 254 18.09 -18.77 0.84
C ARG A 254 18.96 -17.52 0.77
N THR A 255 19.25 -17.09 -0.46
CA THR A 255 19.90 -15.80 -0.79
C THR A 255 19.08 -15.06 -1.86
N TYR A 256 19.28 -13.76 -1.99
CA TYR A 256 18.64 -12.84 -2.94
C TYR A 256 17.10 -12.89 -2.94
N ALA A 257 16.53 -13.15 -1.76
CA ALA A 257 15.11 -12.94 -1.51
C ALA A 257 14.88 -11.44 -1.25
N ILE A 258 13.67 -10.96 -1.55
CA ILE A 258 13.26 -9.63 -1.11
C ILE A 258 12.64 -9.72 0.28
N SER A 259 12.71 -8.63 1.03
CA SER A 259 11.98 -8.50 2.28
C SER A 259 11.40 -7.11 2.47
N HIS A 260 10.27 -7.02 3.17
CA HIS A 260 9.60 -5.78 3.55
C HIS A 260 9.02 -5.89 4.95
N ILE A 261 9.00 -4.79 5.70
CA ILE A 261 8.30 -4.72 7.00
C ILE A 261 7.04 -3.92 6.82
N PHE A 262 5.92 -4.46 7.27
CA PHE A 262 4.64 -3.78 7.27
C PHE A 262 3.73 -4.36 8.36
N ASP A 263 3.02 -3.48 9.07
CA ASP A 263 1.98 -3.84 10.06
C ASP A 263 2.44 -4.87 11.13
N GLY A 264 3.68 -4.76 11.59
CA GLY A 264 4.24 -5.67 12.61
C GLY A 264 4.69 -7.04 12.07
N TYR A 265 4.74 -7.22 10.76
CA TYR A 265 5.24 -8.43 10.11
C TYR A 265 6.48 -8.13 9.26
N PHE A 266 7.42 -9.08 9.26
CA PHE A 266 8.54 -9.13 8.32
C PHE A 266 8.23 -10.15 7.21
N TYR A 267 8.05 -9.66 6.00
CA TYR A 267 7.67 -10.43 4.83
C TYR A 267 8.91 -10.83 4.04
N ILE A 268 8.96 -12.06 3.53
CA ILE A 268 10.00 -12.49 2.58
C ILE A 268 9.39 -13.19 1.36
N PHE A 269 9.89 -12.87 0.18
CA PHE A 269 9.43 -13.51 -1.06
C PHE A 269 10.61 -13.96 -1.93
N GLY A 270 10.47 -15.17 -2.47
CA GLY A 270 11.38 -15.76 -3.44
C GLY A 270 12.77 -16.07 -2.88
N GLY A 271 13.80 -15.82 -3.71
CA GLY A 271 15.20 -16.11 -3.44
C GLY A 271 15.71 -17.36 -4.14
N TYR A 272 16.92 -17.78 -3.77
CA TYR A 272 17.63 -18.94 -4.32
C TYR A 272 18.13 -19.82 -3.17
N ASN A 273 17.82 -21.11 -3.21
CA ASN A 273 18.15 -22.07 -2.13
C ASN A 273 19.45 -22.86 -2.37
N GLY A 274 20.23 -22.52 -3.40
CA GLY A 274 21.43 -23.28 -3.78
C GLY A 274 21.22 -24.22 -4.96
N ASP A 275 19.96 -24.56 -5.25
CA ASP A 275 19.60 -25.44 -6.37
C ASP A 275 18.67 -24.72 -7.36
N SER A 276 17.60 -24.10 -6.88
CA SER A 276 16.57 -23.45 -7.69
C SER A 276 16.10 -22.11 -7.10
N CYS A 277 15.63 -21.22 -7.96
CA CYS A 277 14.86 -20.05 -7.54
C CYS A 277 13.55 -20.49 -6.83
N LEU A 278 13.04 -19.63 -5.96
CA LEU A 278 11.84 -19.89 -5.15
C LEU A 278 10.71 -18.90 -5.49
N ASN A 279 9.46 -19.30 -5.34
CA ASN A 279 8.26 -18.43 -5.32
C ASN A 279 7.54 -18.48 -3.96
N SER A 280 8.16 -19.09 -2.96
CA SER A 280 7.58 -19.19 -1.63
C SER A 280 7.51 -17.82 -0.97
N PHE A 281 6.41 -17.56 -0.27
CA PHE A 281 6.15 -16.31 0.45
C PHE A 281 5.88 -16.63 1.92
N TYR A 282 6.60 -15.97 2.83
CA TYR A 282 6.44 -16.12 4.27
C TYR A 282 6.27 -14.76 4.96
N GLU A 283 5.57 -14.77 6.08
CA GLU A 283 5.39 -13.66 7.00
C GLU A 283 5.91 -14.08 8.39
N TYR A 284 6.71 -13.22 9.02
CA TYR A 284 7.20 -13.39 10.38
C TYR A 284 6.52 -12.37 11.28
N HIS A 285 5.72 -12.82 12.23
CA HIS A 285 5.11 -11.94 13.22
C HIS A 285 6.17 -11.49 14.23
N ILE A 286 6.52 -10.20 14.20
CA ILE A 286 7.68 -9.65 14.92
C ILE A 286 7.56 -9.86 16.44
N LYS A 287 6.35 -9.71 17.00
CA LYS A 287 6.13 -9.81 18.45
C LYS A 287 6.20 -11.25 18.96
N SER A 288 5.61 -12.21 18.24
CA SER A 288 5.55 -13.62 18.72
C SER A 288 6.75 -14.46 18.28
N GLY A 289 7.46 -14.05 17.23
CA GLY A 289 8.57 -14.83 16.67
C GLY A 289 8.15 -16.05 15.85
N ILE A 290 6.94 -15.99 15.28
CA ILE A 290 6.35 -17.10 14.53
C ILE A 290 6.38 -16.77 13.03
N TRP A 291 6.95 -17.69 12.26
CA TRP A 291 6.86 -17.72 10.80
C TRP A 291 5.60 -18.47 10.36
N SER A 292 4.94 -17.91 9.35
CA SER A 292 3.80 -18.51 8.66
C SER A 292 4.00 -18.40 7.16
N LYS A 293 3.64 -19.43 6.42
CA LYS A 293 3.59 -19.33 4.96
C LYS A 293 2.36 -18.52 4.56
N VAL A 294 2.57 -17.50 3.73
CA VAL A 294 1.49 -16.63 3.26
C VAL A 294 0.54 -17.46 2.40
N LYS A 295 -0.75 -17.40 2.74
CA LYS A 295 -1.84 -18.02 1.97
C LYS A 295 -2.49 -16.95 1.10
N TYR A 296 -2.84 -17.32 -0.12
CA TYR A 296 -3.46 -16.42 -1.08
C TYR A 296 -4.96 -16.66 -1.18
N ASN A 297 -5.72 -15.58 -1.30
CA ASN A 297 -7.11 -15.65 -1.73
C ASN A 297 -7.09 -15.72 -3.27
N MET A 298 -7.62 -16.80 -3.84
CA MET A 298 -7.86 -16.89 -5.28
C MET A 298 -9.34 -16.65 -5.52
N ASP A 299 -9.70 -15.81 -6.49
CA ASP A 299 -11.09 -15.62 -6.90
C ASP A 299 -11.67 -16.96 -7.35
N THR A 300 -12.60 -17.52 -6.57
CA THR A 300 -13.27 -18.80 -6.84
C THR A 300 -14.41 -18.66 -7.87
N GLU A 301 -14.30 -17.79 -8.86
CA GLU A 301 -15.38 -17.54 -9.83
C GLU A 301 -15.34 -18.43 -11.09
N ILE A 302 -14.35 -19.32 -11.24
CA ILE A 302 -14.24 -20.19 -12.42
C ILE A 302 -14.63 -21.65 -12.14
N SER A 303 -14.83 -22.07 -10.88
CA SER A 303 -15.25 -23.46 -10.57
C SER A 303 -16.77 -23.71 -10.69
N ASN A 304 -17.61 -22.69 -10.89
CA ASN A 304 -19.07 -22.82 -10.96
C ASN A 304 -19.67 -22.61 -12.36
N LYS A 305 -18.87 -22.59 -13.43
CA LYS A 305 -19.37 -22.48 -14.82
C LYS A 305 -19.24 -23.75 -15.68
N ASN A 306 -18.81 -24.87 -15.10
CA ASN A 306 -18.77 -26.18 -15.79
C ASN A 306 -19.75 -27.20 -15.18
N SER A 307 -20.93 -26.76 -14.78
CA SER A 307 -22.08 -27.64 -14.60
C SER A 307 -23.13 -27.25 -15.64
N ASN A 308 -23.00 -27.80 -16.84
CA ASN A 308 -24.10 -28.10 -17.76
C ASN A 308 -23.63 -29.20 -18.72
N GLU A 309 -24.17 -30.38 -18.48
CA GLU A 309 -24.54 -31.45 -19.43
C GLU A 309 -23.72 -31.58 -20.72
N ASP A 310 -22.72 -32.46 -20.68
CA ASP A 310 -22.68 -33.68 -21.52
C ASP A 310 -21.29 -34.31 -21.42
N ASN A 311 -21.20 -35.40 -20.64
CA ASN A 311 -20.27 -36.52 -20.84
C ASN A 311 -20.52 -37.58 -19.77
N LYS A 312 -21.62 -38.33 -19.95
CA LYS A 312 -21.79 -39.67 -19.34
C LYS A 312 -20.84 -40.64 -20.03
N SER A 313 -19.57 -40.62 -19.68
CA SER A 313 -18.66 -41.77 -19.70
C SER A 313 -17.36 -41.32 -19.04
N ILE A 314 -16.70 -42.19 -18.29
CA ILE A 314 -15.52 -41.90 -17.44
C ILE A 314 -15.88 -41.43 -16.02
N ILE A 315 -16.91 -42.04 -15.41
CA ILE A 315 -16.96 -42.25 -13.96
C ILE A 315 -17.13 -43.75 -13.73
N LYS A 316 -16.02 -44.48 -13.80
CA LYS A 316 -15.97 -45.88 -13.34
C LYS A 316 -14.55 -46.30 -12.96
N SER A 317 -13.98 -45.67 -11.92
CA SER A 317 -12.88 -46.27 -11.12
C SER A 317 -12.52 -45.48 -9.86
N LEU A 318 -13.46 -44.78 -9.21
CA LEU A 318 -13.22 -44.13 -7.92
C LEU A 318 -14.31 -44.52 -6.92
N ASN A 319 -14.05 -45.60 -6.19
CA ASN A 319 -14.61 -45.85 -4.87
C ASN A 319 -13.54 -46.59 -4.06
N ASP A 320 -12.84 -45.89 -3.17
CA ASP A 320 -13.09 -46.07 -1.73
C ASP A 320 -12.23 -45.15 -0.85
N GLN A 321 -12.88 -44.71 0.22
CA GLN A 321 -12.37 -44.03 1.44
C GLN A 321 -12.30 -42.48 1.48
N LYS A 322 -13.38 -41.96 2.09
CA LYS A 322 -13.62 -40.63 2.67
C LYS A 322 -12.50 -40.17 3.63
N LYS A 323 -12.23 -38.84 3.66
CA LYS A 323 -12.56 -37.95 4.80
C LYS A 323 -12.23 -36.46 4.52
N LYS A 324 -13.10 -35.61 5.09
CA LYS A 324 -13.15 -34.14 5.06
C LYS A 324 -11.79 -33.45 5.28
N THR A 325 -11.39 -32.58 4.34
CA THR A 325 -10.52 -31.42 4.58
C THR A 325 -10.84 -30.32 3.56
N LYS A 326 -11.03 -29.08 4.04
CA LYS A 326 -11.02 -27.88 3.19
C LYS A 326 -9.69 -27.87 2.41
N SER A 327 -9.74 -28.02 1.10
CA SER A 327 -8.55 -28.15 0.26
C SER A 327 -7.87 -26.78 0.12
N TYR A 328 -6.80 -26.56 0.88
CA TYR A 328 -5.80 -25.55 0.55
C TYR A 328 -4.89 -26.16 -0.51
N THR A 329 -5.09 -25.80 -1.78
CA THR A 329 -4.23 -26.24 -2.87
C THR A 329 -2.93 -25.42 -2.88
N TYR A 330 -1.81 -26.10 -2.71
CA TYR A 330 -0.49 -25.56 -3.00
C TYR A 330 -0.32 -25.56 -4.52
N CYS A 331 -0.23 -24.39 -5.14
CA CYS A 331 -0.18 -24.27 -6.59
C CYS A 331 1.11 -24.86 -7.18
N ASN A 332 0.98 -25.97 -7.90
CA ASN A 332 1.73 -26.23 -9.12
C ASN A 332 0.99 -25.53 -10.28
N ASN A 333 1.73 -24.81 -11.12
CA ASN A 333 1.29 -23.84 -12.12
C ASN A 333 0.10 -24.25 -13.01
N LYS A 334 -0.91 -23.34 -13.09
CA LYS A 334 -1.54 -22.82 -14.32
C LYS A 334 -2.63 -21.80 -13.91
N GLU A 335 -2.23 -20.52 -13.83
CA GLU A 335 -3.02 -19.29 -14.02
C GLU A 335 -2.15 -18.10 -13.61
N ASP A 336 -1.98 -17.12 -14.50
CA ASP A 336 -1.00 -16.01 -14.50
C ASP A 336 -1.05 -15.03 -13.31
N LYS A 337 -1.78 -15.34 -12.22
CA LYS A 337 -1.96 -14.43 -11.08
C LYS A 337 -0.76 -14.42 -10.13
N VAL A 338 -0.12 -15.55 -9.87
CA VAL A 338 0.98 -15.66 -8.90
C VAL A 338 2.34 -15.59 -9.60
N PRO A 339 3.31 -14.81 -9.08
CA PRO A 339 4.62 -14.73 -9.70
C PRO A 339 5.37 -16.07 -9.66
N MET A 340 5.97 -16.44 -10.80
CA MET A 340 6.87 -17.58 -10.89
C MET A 340 8.11 -17.41 -9.99
N ALA A 341 8.77 -18.53 -9.68
CA ALA A 341 9.98 -18.58 -8.87
C ALA A 341 11.05 -17.61 -9.39
N ARG A 342 11.68 -16.86 -8.49
CA ARG A 342 12.63 -15.80 -8.86
C ARG A 342 13.57 -15.44 -7.72
N CYS A 343 14.77 -15.01 -8.08
CA CYS A 343 15.73 -14.33 -7.21
C CYS A 343 16.17 -13.01 -7.87
N LEU A 344 16.94 -12.17 -7.18
CA LEU A 344 17.57 -10.99 -7.80
C LEU A 344 16.53 -10.04 -8.47
N MET A 345 15.43 -9.77 -7.77
CA MET A 345 14.32 -8.95 -8.26
C MET A 345 14.30 -7.57 -7.60
N GLY A 346 13.73 -6.58 -8.29
CA GLY A 346 13.45 -5.27 -7.70
C GLY A 346 12.14 -5.33 -6.92
N SER A 347 12.07 -4.61 -5.80
CA SER A 347 10.82 -4.52 -5.03
C SER A 347 10.71 -3.24 -4.23
N PHE A 348 9.46 -2.85 -3.94
CA PHE A 348 9.16 -1.72 -3.06
C PHE A 348 7.79 -1.94 -2.40
N LEU A 349 7.63 -1.34 -1.21
CA LEU A 349 6.36 -1.29 -0.50
C LEU A 349 5.66 0.04 -0.80
N TYR A 350 4.41 -0.02 -1.24
CA TYR A 350 3.61 1.18 -1.47
C TYR A 350 2.12 0.87 -1.32
N ASN A 351 1.37 1.78 -0.70
CA ASN A 351 -0.07 1.67 -0.48
C ASN A 351 -0.49 0.27 0.02
N LYS A 352 0.17 -0.20 1.10
CA LYS A 352 -0.13 -1.50 1.75
C LYS A 352 0.06 -2.71 0.83
N SER A 353 0.80 -2.53 -0.27
CA SER A 353 1.05 -3.55 -1.29
C SER A 353 2.56 -3.70 -1.54
N ILE A 354 2.99 -4.94 -1.73
CA ILE A 354 4.37 -5.25 -2.13
C ILE A 354 4.40 -5.36 -3.64
N TYR A 355 5.21 -4.53 -4.28
CA TYR A 355 5.44 -4.56 -5.71
C TYR A 355 6.74 -5.30 -6.00
N ILE A 356 6.72 -6.18 -6.99
CA ILE A 356 7.91 -6.92 -7.45
C ILE A 356 8.07 -6.77 -8.96
N LEU A 357 9.28 -6.49 -9.39
CA LEU A 357 9.61 -6.23 -10.79
C LEU A 357 10.75 -7.15 -11.25
N GLY A 358 10.46 -7.94 -12.28
CA GLY A 358 11.41 -8.81 -12.94
C GLY A 358 12.06 -9.84 -12.01
N GLY A 359 13.35 -10.09 -12.24
CA GLY A 359 14.16 -11.03 -11.49
C GLY A 359 14.93 -11.97 -12.38
N TYR A 360 15.45 -13.05 -11.80
CA TYR A 360 16.11 -14.13 -12.51
C TYR A 360 15.49 -15.46 -12.08
N ASN A 361 15.28 -16.35 -13.05
CA ASN A 361 14.89 -17.73 -12.79
C ASN A 361 15.90 -18.67 -13.45
N ASN A 362 16.59 -19.46 -12.63
CA ASN A 362 17.61 -20.39 -13.09
C ASN A 362 17.04 -21.64 -13.77
N ASN A 363 15.83 -22.10 -13.40
CA ASN A 363 15.19 -23.26 -14.03
C ASN A 363 14.81 -22.99 -15.50
N PHE A 364 14.63 -21.70 -15.85
CA PHE A 364 14.32 -21.26 -17.22
C PHE A 364 15.47 -20.47 -17.88
N CYS A 365 16.66 -20.46 -17.26
CA CYS A 365 17.87 -19.78 -17.74
C CYS A 365 17.62 -18.34 -18.25
N GLY A 366 16.80 -17.55 -17.55
CA GLY A 366 16.29 -16.31 -18.12
C GLY A 366 16.06 -15.18 -17.11
N ASN A 367 16.21 -13.95 -17.60
CA ASN A 367 15.75 -12.75 -16.89
C ASN A 367 14.24 -12.65 -17.02
N LEU A 368 13.58 -12.26 -15.94
CA LEU A 368 12.16 -11.97 -15.90
C LEU A 368 11.95 -10.46 -16.06
N TYR A 369 10.89 -10.09 -16.76
CA TYR A 369 10.50 -8.69 -17.02
C TYR A 369 9.04 -8.39 -16.65
N ASP A 370 8.40 -9.34 -15.98
CA ASP A 370 7.04 -9.24 -15.49
C ASP A 370 6.96 -8.33 -14.25
N PHE A 371 5.76 -7.80 -14.00
CA PHE A 371 5.50 -6.87 -12.92
C PHE A 371 4.28 -7.34 -12.13
N TYR A 372 4.41 -7.45 -10.81
CA TYR A 372 3.31 -7.88 -9.95
C TYR A 372 3.15 -6.97 -8.75
N LYS A 373 1.93 -6.94 -8.24
CA LYS A 373 1.51 -6.32 -7.00
C LYS A 373 0.87 -7.37 -6.11
N TYR A 374 1.27 -7.40 -4.84
CA TYR A 374 0.61 -8.18 -3.81
C TYR A 374 -0.07 -7.24 -2.81
N ASN A 375 -1.40 -7.34 -2.68
CA ASN A 375 -2.13 -6.61 -1.65
C ASN A 375 -2.04 -7.38 -0.33
N ILE A 376 -1.44 -6.78 0.70
CA ILE A 376 -1.20 -7.46 1.98
C ILE A 376 -2.51 -7.76 2.73
N HIS A 377 -3.49 -6.86 2.66
CA HIS A 377 -4.76 -7.04 3.38
C HIS A 377 -5.71 -8.00 2.66
N GLU A 378 -5.83 -7.87 1.34
CA GLU A 378 -6.68 -8.74 0.53
C GLU A 378 -6.05 -10.12 0.31
N ARG A 379 -4.73 -10.23 0.51
CA ARG A 379 -3.91 -11.43 0.27
C ARG A 379 -4.00 -11.94 -1.17
N THR A 380 -4.07 -11.03 -2.12
CA THR A 380 -4.21 -11.30 -3.56
C THR A 380 -2.96 -10.86 -4.32
N TRP A 381 -2.58 -11.64 -5.33
CA TRP A 381 -1.60 -11.23 -6.32
C TRP A 381 -2.28 -10.73 -7.58
N GLU A 382 -1.74 -9.66 -8.15
CA GLU A 382 -2.17 -9.05 -9.40
C GLU A 382 -0.96 -8.87 -10.31
N LYS A 383 -1.05 -9.39 -11.55
CA LYS A 383 -0.05 -9.16 -12.58
C LYS A 383 -0.36 -7.85 -13.30
N LEU A 384 0.56 -6.90 -13.21
CA LEU A 384 0.44 -5.59 -13.85
C LEU A 384 1.00 -5.66 -15.27
N THR A 385 0.24 -5.15 -16.24
CA THR A 385 0.65 -5.14 -17.65
C THR A 385 1.29 -3.81 -18.03
N THR A 386 2.43 -3.89 -18.71
CA THR A 386 3.15 -2.73 -19.25
C THR A 386 3.20 -2.81 -20.78
N ARG A 387 3.00 -1.68 -21.48
CA ARG A 387 3.04 -1.60 -22.96
C ARG A 387 4.38 -2.02 -23.56
N ASN A 388 5.45 -1.86 -22.79
CA ASN A 388 6.80 -2.25 -23.14
C ASN A 388 7.47 -2.88 -21.93
N ASN A 389 8.35 -3.84 -22.16
CA ASN A 389 9.17 -4.40 -21.08
C ASN A 389 10.39 -3.50 -20.84
N CYS A 390 10.73 -3.27 -19.57
CA CYS A 390 12.04 -2.70 -19.24
C CYS A 390 13.10 -3.77 -19.55
N SER A 391 13.92 -3.56 -20.59
CA SER A 391 14.86 -4.55 -21.14
C SER A 391 16.08 -4.87 -20.25
N GLN A 392 16.09 -4.41 -19.00
CA GLN A 392 17.25 -4.51 -18.11
C GLN A 392 16.93 -5.26 -16.82
N ASN A 393 17.97 -5.81 -16.20
CA ASN A 393 17.86 -6.47 -14.91
C ASN A 393 17.53 -5.43 -13.83
N ASN A 394 16.25 -5.38 -13.47
CA ASN A 394 15.65 -4.39 -12.59
C ASN A 394 15.97 -4.66 -11.11
N LEU A 395 17.26 -4.74 -10.76
CA LEU A 395 17.69 -4.93 -9.37
C LEU A 395 17.47 -3.68 -8.52
N ASN A 396 17.70 -2.51 -9.10
CA ASN A 396 17.65 -1.23 -8.39
C ASN A 396 16.39 -0.47 -8.78
N VAL A 397 15.34 -0.67 -7.99
CA VAL A 397 14.02 -0.08 -8.19
C VAL A 397 13.71 0.86 -7.02
N HIS A 398 13.31 2.09 -7.34
CA HIS A 398 12.91 3.10 -6.36
C HIS A 398 11.56 3.69 -6.72
N PHE A 399 10.71 3.86 -5.72
CA PHE A 399 9.40 4.47 -5.90
C PHE A 399 9.40 5.89 -5.33
N TYR A 400 9.14 6.89 -6.17
CA TYR A 400 9.08 8.30 -5.78
C TYR A 400 7.88 8.99 -6.43
N LYS A 401 7.03 9.63 -5.62
CA LYS A 401 5.85 10.40 -6.07
C LYS A 401 5.08 9.69 -7.19
N ASN A 402 4.79 8.41 -6.99
CA ASN A 402 4.00 7.59 -7.92
C ASN A 402 4.69 7.24 -9.26
N VAL A 403 6.00 7.49 -9.35
CA VAL A 403 6.86 7.02 -10.43
C VAL A 403 7.84 5.99 -9.88
N ILE A 404 7.92 4.86 -10.57
CA ILE A 404 8.93 3.83 -10.35
C ILE A 404 10.13 4.17 -11.22
N TYR A 405 11.29 4.33 -10.59
CA TYR A 405 12.57 4.51 -11.24
C TYR A 405 13.34 3.19 -11.18
N SER A 406 13.67 2.63 -12.33
CA SER A 406 14.58 1.49 -12.46
C SER A 406 15.91 1.96 -13.03
N ILE A 407 17.01 1.62 -12.35
CA ILE A 407 18.36 1.97 -12.78
C ILE A 407 19.06 0.74 -13.36
N GLY A 408 19.40 0.86 -14.64
CA GLY A 408 20.02 -0.17 -15.46
C GLY A 408 21.54 -0.30 -15.33
N LYS A 409 22.15 -1.20 -16.13
CA LYS A 409 23.58 -1.64 -16.09
C LYS A 409 24.60 -0.47 -16.02
N PHE A 410 25.57 -0.59 -15.09
CA PHE A 410 26.79 0.21 -14.92
C PHE A 410 27.90 -0.41 -15.79
N ASN A 411 28.21 0.22 -16.91
CA ASN A 411 29.41 -0.09 -17.69
C ASN A 411 30.28 1.17 -17.75
N GLU A 412 31.61 1.03 -17.67
CA GLU A 412 32.59 2.14 -17.69
C GLU A 412 32.34 3.19 -18.78
N LYS A 413 31.82 2.77 -19.94
CA LYS A 413 31.55 3.64 -21.10
C LYS A 413 30.17 4.31 -21.09
N ASN A 414 29.18 3.80 -20.35
CA ASN A 414 27.77 4.21 -20.42
C ASN A 414 27.08 4.16 -19.03
N ILE A 415 27.75 4.73 -18.02
CA ILE A 415 27.36 4.69 -16.60
C ILE A 415 26.00 5.35 -16.32
N LEU A 416 25.56 6.30 -17.16
CA LEU A 416 24.61 7.34 -16.72
C LEU A 416 23.29 7.41 -17.52
N ASN A 417 23.13 6.62 -18.58
CA ASN A 417 22.03 6.83 -19.55
C ASN A 417 20.88 5.83 -19.47
N ASN A 418 20.86 4.93 -18.49
CA ASN A 418 19.88 3.84 -18.42
C ASN A 418 18.98 3.94 -17.19
N ILE A 419 18.34 5.10 -17.00
CA ILE A 419 17.24 5.24 -16.05
C ILE A 419 15.93 5.08 -16.79
N TYR A 420 15.06 4.23 -16.26
CA TYR A 420 13.72 4.03 -16.77
C TYR A 420 12.70 4.46 -15.72
N ALA A 421 11.69 5.20 -16.13
CA ALA A 421 10.60 5.64 -15.29
C ALA A 421 9.28 5.01 -15.74
N LEU A 422 8.50 4.48 -14.79
CA LEU A 422 7.13 3.98 -14.99
C LEU A 422 6.22 4.70 -14.03
N LYS A 423 5.28 5.51 -14.53
CA LYS A 423 4.24 6.13 -13.71
C LYS A 423 3.18 5.08 -13.39
N LEU A 424 2.87 4.85 -12.10
CA LEU A 424 1.92 3.82 -11.67
C LEU A 424 0.45 4.22 -11.89
N GLU A 425 0.02 5.43 -11.51
CA GLU A 425 -1.34 5.95 -11.77
C GLU A 425 -1.35 7.50 -11.65
N ASN A 426 -2.49 8.22 -11.70
CA ASN A 426 -2.47 9.69 -11.51
C ASN A 426 -2.45 10.05 -10.00
N ILE A 427 -1.42 10.80 -9.58
CA ILE A 427 -1.20 11.49 -8.28
C ILE A 427 -1.73 10.75 -7.03
N TYR A 428 -0.83 10.16 -6.25
CA TYR A 428 -1.14 9.72 -4.88
C TYR A 428 -1.38 10.93 -3.98
N VAL A 429 -2.62 11.10 -3.56
CA VAL A 429 -3.01 11.99 -2.48
C VAL A 429 -3.08 11.14 -1.23
N ALA A 430 -2.30 11.48 -0.19
CA ALA A 430 -2.42 10.81 1.11
C ALA A 430 -3.89 10.88 1.58
N PRO A 431 -4.42 9.82 2.23
CA PRO A 431 -5.80 9.86 2.72
C PRO A 431 -5.97 11.07 3.64
N SER A 432 -7.12 11.73 3.54
CA SER A 432 -7.41 12.93 4.35
C SER A 432 -7.43 12.56 5.84
N GLY A 433 -6.52 13.14 6.63
CA GLY A 433 -6.53 13.04 8.10
C GLY A 433 -7.56 13.95 8.77
N LEU A 434 -8.42 14.63 7.99
CA LEU A 434 -9.39 15.60 8.49
C LEU A 434 -10.33 15.01 9.55
N LEU A 435 -10.80 13.77 9.34
CA LEU A 435 -11.69 13.09 10.28
C LEU A 435 -10.98 12.76 11.60
N ASP A 436 -9.71 12.35 11.55
CA ASP A 436 -8.91 12.09 12.76
C ASP A 436 -8.65 13.38 13.56
N HIS A 437 -8.39 14.49 12.86
CA HIS A 437 -8.24 15.80 13.50
C HIS A 437 -9.55 16.26 14.15
N TYR A 438 -10.71 16.11 13.48
CA TYR A 438 -12.00 16.45 14.08
C TYR A 438 -12.34 15.54 15.25
N LYS A 439 -12.00 14.26 15.18
CA LYS A 439 -12.16 13.33 16.32
C LYS A 439 -11.36 13.80 17.55
N GLY A 440 -10.15 14.33 17.35
CA GLY A 440 -9.35 14.92 18.44
C GLY A 440 -9.94 16.19 19.06
N MET A 441 -10.88 16.86 18.39
CA MET A 441 -11.59 18.03 18.90
C MET A 441 -12.84 17.68 19.72
N VAL A 442 -13.37 16.46 19.60
CA VAL A 442 -14.58 16.03 20.31
C VAL A 442 -14.33 16.07 21.82
N ASN A 443 -15.23 16.73 22.55
CA ASN A 443 -15.19 16.86 24.00
C ASN A 443 -13.84 17.40 24.55
N ASN A 444 -13.21 18.29 23.79
CA ASN A 444 -11.92 18.88 24.14
C ASN A 444 -12.07 20.36 24.50
N SER A 445 -11.71 20.72 25.73
CA SER A 445 -11.85 22.09 26.24
C SER A 445 -11.01 23.12 25.51
N LEU A 446 -9.91 22.74 24.85
CA LEU A 446 -9.02 23.65 24.12
C LEU A 446 -9.67 24.23 22.86
N PHE A 447 -10.61 23.49 22.25
CA PHE A 447 -11.25 23.85 20.99
C PHE A 447 -12.71 24.30 21.17
N ALA A 448 -13.17 24.39 22.42
CA ALA A 448 -14.56 24.61 22.74
C ALA A 448 -14.89 26.08 22.95
N ASP A 449 -16.05 26.47 22.42
CA ASP A 449 -16.71 27.76 22.66
C ASP A 449 -18.14 27.58 23.23
N VAL A 450 -18.58 26.32 23.38
CA VAL A 450 -19.79 25.92 24.10
C VAL A 450 -19.53 24.72 25.00
N VAL A 451 -20.17 24.72 26.16
CA VAL A 451 -20.18 23.64 27.15
C VAL A 451 -21.63 23.24 27.39
N PHE A 452 -21.94 21.97 27.16
CA PHE A 452 -23.22 21.39 27.54
C PHE A 452 -23.12 20.82 28.95
N ILE A 453 -24.11 21.13 29.79
CA ILE A 453 -24.18 20.64 31.18
C ILE A 453 -25.27 19.57 31.24
N LEU A 454 -24.86 18.32 31.47
CA LEU A 454 -25.74 17.15 31.58
C LEU A 454 -25.48 16.48 32.93
N GLN A 455 -26.45 16.49 33.86
CA GLN A 455 -26.33 15.80 35.16
C GLN A 455 -24.99 16.07 35.89
N ASP A 456 -24.63 17.36 36.01
CA ASP A 456 -23.36 17.85 36.59
C ASP A 456 -22.07 17.48 35.84
N GLN A 457 -22.19 16.90 34.65
CA GLN A 457 -21.07 16.63 33.75
C GLN A 457 -21.02 17.63 32.59
N HIS A 458 -19.81 17.86 32.08
CA HIS A 458 -19.55 18.80 31.00
C HIS A 458 -19.21 18.08 29.70
N ILE A 459 -19.81 18.54 28.60
CA ILE A 459 -19.44 18.15 27.23
C ILE A 459 -19.02 19.40 26.47
N TYR A 460 -17.77 19.41 26.03
CA TYR A 460 -17.15 20.52 25.31
C TYR A 460 -17.41 20.42 23.80
N GLY A 461 -17.78 21.53 23.16
CA GLY A 461 -18.09 21.56 21.73
C GLY A 461 -17.76 22.89 21.04
N CYS A 462 -17.76 22.85 19.71
CA CYS A 462 -17.52 23.99 18.83
C CYS A 462 -18.83 24.36 18.11
N ARG A 463 -19.37 25.54 18.38
CA ARG A 463 -20.66 26.03 17.86
C ARG A 463 -20.71 26.02 16.34
N ASN A 464 -19.62 26.37 15.66
CA ASN A 464 -19.60 26.43 14.19
C ASN A 464 -19.74 25.05 13.55
N ILE A 465 -19.05 24.04 14.08
CA ILE A 465 -19.17 22.66 13.59
C ILE A 465 -20.58 22.13 13.88
N LEU A 466 -21.06 22.30 15.11
CA LEU A 466 -22.40 21.83 15.51
C LEU A 466 -23.53 22.53 14.73
N SER A 467 -23.47 23.85 14.53
CA SER A 467 -24.47 24.61 13.77
C SER A 467 -24.50 24.28 12.30
N SER A 468 -23.33 24.03 11.70
CA SER A 468 -23.24 23.72 10.27
C SER A 468 -23.81 22.34 9.96
N ARG A 469 -23.73 21.40 10.91
CA ARG A 469 -24.13 20.01 10.72
C ARG A 469 -25.47 19.65 11.36
N CYS A 470 -26.04 20.52 12.18
CA CYS A 470 -27.32 20.29 12.83
C CYS A 470 -28.13 21.60 12.98
N LEU A 471 -29.31 21.63 12.34
CA LEU A 471 -30.22 22.76 12.40
C LEU A 471 -30.72 23.04 13.83
N TYR A 472 -30.90 22.00 14.64
CA TYR A 472 -31.26 22.16 16.05
C TYR A 472 -30.23 23.01 16.80
N PHE A 473 -28.94 22.68 16.67
CA PHE A 473 -27.87 23.45 17.32
C PHE A 473 -27.74 24.86 16.74
N LYS A 474 -27.92 25.04 15.44
CA LYS A 474 -27.95 26.37 14.81
C LYS A 474 -29.04 27.26 15.42
N SER A 475 -30.24 26.73 15.56
CA SER A 475 -31.37 27.44 16.19
C SER A 475 -31.11 27.70 17.67
N LEU A 476 -30.61 26.70 18.40
CA LEU A 476 -30.30 26.77 19.83
C LEU A 476 -29.31 27.90 20.13
N PHE A 477 -28.20 27.98 19.38
CA PHE A 477 -27.20 29.02 19.61
C PHE A 477 -27.68 30.40 19.16
N ASN A 478 -28.45 30.49 18.07
CA ASN A 478 -29.03 31.76 17.64
C ASN A 478 -29.96 32.36 18.70
N ILE A 479 -30.77 31.53 19.36
CA ILE A 479 -31.62 31.95 20.47
C ILE A 479 -30.76 32.50 21.61
N HIS A 480 -29.75 31.73 22.06
CA HIS A 480 -28.85 32.16 23.15
C HIS A 480 -28.07 33.45 22.84
N ILE A 481 -27.60 33.61 21.60
CA ILE A 481 -26.92 34.83 21.15
C ILE A 481 -27.91 36.01 21.15
N SER A 482 -29.14 35.80 20.66
CA SER A 482 -30.17 36.84 20.65
C SER A 482 -30.59 37.28 22.05
N GLU A 483 -30.64 36.37 23.02
CA GLU A 483 -30.97 36.67 24.42
C GLU A 483 -29.84 37.42 25.14
N LYS A 484 -28.57 37.04 24.91
CA LYS A 484 -27.42 37.82 25.38
C LYS A 484 -27.42 39.24 24.82
N ASN A 485 -27.75 39.41 23.54
CA ASN A 485 -27.82 40.72 22.90
C ASN A 485 -29.02 41.57 23.38
N LYS A 486 -30.14 40.95 23.79
CA LYS A 486 -31.26 41.67 24.43
C LYS A 486 -30.89 42.21 25.81
N ASN A 487 -30.10 41.46 26.60
CA ASN A 487 -29.65 41.89 27.93
C ASN A 487 -28.57 43.01 27.90
N ILE A 488 -28.09 43.41 26.72
CA ILE A 488 -27.16 44.53 26.53
C ILE A 488 -27.91 45.86 26.30
N ILE A 489 -29.24 45.84 26.10
CA ILE A 489 -30.05 47.07 26.08
C ILE A 489 -30.42 47.44 27.52
N ILE A 490 -29.47 48.02 28.24
CA ILE A 490 -29.74 48.77 29.47
C ILE A 490 -29.44 50.24 29.16
N ASN A 491 -30.47 51.09 29.24
CA ASN A 491 -30.41 52.56 29.18
C ASN A 491 -30.20 53.25 27.81
N GLY A 492 -30.84 52.77 26.74
CA GLY A 492 -31.13 53.63 25.57
C GLY A 492 -29.93 54.23 24.81
N MET A 493 -28.71 53.74 25.03
CA MET A 493 -27.53 54.14 24.27
C MET A 493 -26.96 52.91 23.56
N ASN A 494 -26.94 52.95 22.23
CA ASN A 494 -26.21 52.00 21.39
C ASN A 494 -24.71 52.13 21.68
N LYS A 495 -24.21 51.40 22.69
CA LYS A 495 -22.78 51.14 22.79
C LYS A 495 -22.45 50.01 21.83
N ILE A 496 -21.70 50.36 20.78
CA ILE A 496 -20.91 49.42 20.01
C ILE A 496 -19.99 48.73 21.02
N VAL A 497 -20.23 47.45 21.28
CA VAL A 497 -19.36 46.64 22.13
C VAL A 497 -18.04 46.48 21.38
N ASP A 498 -16.94 46.89 22.02
CA ASP A 498 -15.59 46.69 21.52
C ASP A 498 -15.40 45.25 21.07
N SER A 499 -15.03 45.08 19.81
CA SER A 499 -14.83 43.80 19.11
C SER A 499 -13.60 43.01 19.57
N ASN A 500 -13.13 43.22 20.81
CA ASN A 500 -11.88 42.66 21.33
C ASN A 500 -12.03 41.84 22.62
N ILE A 501 -13.25 41.45 22.99
CA ILE A 501 -13.47 40.48 24.07
C ILE A 501 -13.65 39.11 23.42
N HIS A 502 -12.72 38.18 23.70
CA HIS A 502 -12.83 36.78 23.33
C HIS A 502 -14.27 36.29 23.57
N ASP A 503 -14.87 35.71 22.52
CA ASP A 503 -16.25 35.25 22.50
C ASP A 503 -16.53 34.41 23.77
N PRO A 504 -17.42 34.86 24.69
CA PRO A 504 -17.53 34.26 26.01
C PRO A 504 -18.10 32.85 25.91
N MET A 505 -17.38 31.87 26.48
CA MET A 505 -17.80 30.47 26.59
C MET A 505 -19.29 30.36 26.97
N ILE A 506 -20.08 29.66 26.16
CA ILE A 506 -21.52 29.51 26.37
C ILE A 506 -21.79 28.21 27.14
N TYR A 507 -22.61 28.27 28.19
CA TYR A 507 -23.03 27.10 28.96
C TYR A 507 -24.50 26.80 28.67
N ILE A 508 -24.82 25.58 28.27
CA ILE A 508 -26.19 25.18 27.91
C ILE A 508 -26.59 23.93 28.70
N PRO A 509 -27.61 24.01 29.58
CA PRO A 509 -28.11 22.85 30.28
C PRO A 509 -28.93 21.94 29.34
N ILE A 510 -28.68 20.63 29.38
CA ILE A 510 -29.43 19.60 28.67
C ILE A 510 -29.85 18.54 29.69
N ASN A 511 -31.16 18.44 29.93
CA ASN A 511 -31.70 17.62 31.02
C ASN A 511 -32.45 16.37 30.53
N ASP A 512 -32.71 16.28 29.23
CA ASP A 512 -33.58 15.27 28.63
C ASP A 512 -32.83 14.20 27.83
N ILE A 513 -31.50 14.23 27.82
CA ILE A 513 -30.66 13.25 27.12
C ILE A 513 -29.58 12.74 28.10
N ASN A 514 -29.33 11.43 28.07
CA ASN A 514 -28.23 10.81 28.79
C ASN A 514 -26.87 11.28 28.23
N TYR A 515 -25.91 11.53 29.12
CA TYR A 515 -24.53 11.92 28.79
C TYR A 515 -23.92 11.08 27.66
N ASP A 516 -23.95 9.75 27.77
CA ASP A 516 -23.28 8.84 26.83
C ASP A 516 -23.88 8.95 25.43
N ILE A 517 -25.22 8.98 25.35
CA ILE A 517 -25.94 9.11 24.09
C ILE A 517 -25.71 10.48 23.46
N PHE A 518 -25.69 11.54 24.27
CA PHE A 518 -25.42 12.88 23.78
C PHE A 518 -23.98 13.00 23.26
N LEU A 519 -23.00 12.43 23.96
CA LEU A 519 -21.61 12.41 23.53
C LEU A 519 -21.44 11.66 22.20
N ILE A 520 -22.15 10.55 21.99
CA ILE A 520 -22.16 9.83 20.70
C ILE A 520 -22.72 10.70 19.56
N ILE A 521 -23.78 11.46 19.81
CA ILE A 521 -24.35 12.38 18.81
C ILE A 521 -23.36 13.52 18.51
N ILE A 522 -22.67 14.06 19.51
CA ILE A 522 -21.61 15.05 19.31
C ILE A 522 -20.45 14.45 18.51
N ASP A 523 -19.97 13.26 18.86
CA ASP A 523 -18.90 12.57 18.11
C ASP A 523 -19.30 12.35 16.64
N TYR A 524 -20.54 11.92 16.38
CA TYR A 524 -21.08 11.80 15.02
C TYR A 524 -21.09 13.15 14.28
N LEU A 525 -21.45 14.24 14.96
CA LEU A 525 -21.44 15.56 14.33
C LEU A 525 -20.04 16.01 13.92
N TYR A 526 -18.97 15.54 14.57
CA TYR A 526 -17.60 15.82 14.16
C TYR A 526 -17.07 14.84 13.11
N THR A 527 -17.40 13.57 13.23
CA THR A 527 -16.73 12.48 12.50
C THR A 527 -17.57 11.85 11.39
N ASP A 528 -18.88 12.11 11.37
CA ASP A 528 -19.86 11.46 10.49
C ASP A 528 -19.85 9.91 10.60
N ASN A 529 -19.33 9.38 11.70
CA ASN A 529 -19.15 7.95 11.95
C ASN A 529 -19.97 7.48 13.16
N LEU A 530 -20.46 6.25 13.11
CA LEU A 530 -21.18 5.60 14.20
C LEU A 530 -20.52 4.24 14.49
N PRO A 531 -19.96 4.02 15.69
CA PRO A 531 -19.40 2.72 16.08
C PRO A 531 -20.40 1.57 15.96
N THR A 532 -19.91 0.36 15.67
CA THR A 532 -20.71 -0.86 15.41
C THR A 532 -20.90 -1.76 16.64
N ASP A 533 -20.30 -1.41 17.76
CA ASP A 533 -20.19 -2.20 18.99
C ASP A 533 -21.20 -1.81 20.07
N PHE A 534 -22.14 -0.89 19.80
CA PHE A 534 -23.15 -0.49 20.79
C PHE A 534 -24.26 -1.53 20.99
N THR A 535 -24.95 -1.44 22.12
CA THR A 535 -26.11 -2.29 22.40
C THR A 535 -27.29 -1.91 21.49
N LEU A 536 -28.23 -2.84 21.29
CA LEU A 536 -29.45 -2.58 20.51
C LEU A 536 -30.24 -1.39 21.08
N GLU A 537 -30.31 -1.29 22.41
CA GLU A 537 -31.01 -0.21 23.10
C GLU A 537 -30.38 1.15 22.82
N MET A 538 -29.04 1.24 22.83
CA MET A 538 -28.34 2.48 22.48
C MET A 538 -28.64 2.91 21.04
N TYR A 539 -28.61 2.00 20.06
CA TYR A 539 -28.95 2.34 18.67
C TYR A 539 -30.39 2.82 18.53
N ILE A 540 -31.34 2.22 19.26
CA ILE A 540 -32.74 2.66 19.26
C ILE A 540 -32.86 4.07 19.85
N GLN A 541 -32.20 4.36 20.97
CA GLN A 541 -32.21 5.70 21.57
C GLN A 541 -31.60 6.75 20.62
N ILE A 542 -30.48 6.43 19.99
CA ILE A 542 -29.83 7.32 19.00
C ILE A 542 -30.74 7.53 17.78
N LEU A 543 -31.39 6.48 17.27
CA LEU A 543 -32.34 6.57 16.16
C LEU A 543 -33.48 7.55 16.46
N ILE A 544 -34.10 7.42 17.64
CA ILE A 544 -35.22 8.27 18.07
C ILE A 544 -34.76 9.74 18.16
N LEU A 545 -33.61 10.01 18.78
CA LEU A 545 -33.07 11.36 18.89
C LEU A 545 -32.66 11.94 17.53
N ALA A 546 -32.05 11.13 16.67
CA ALA A 546 -31.65 11.53 15.33
C ALA A 546 -32.86 11.96 14.48
N ILE A 547 -33.98 11.23 14.55
CA ILE A 547 -35.18 11.56 13.78
C ILE A 547 -35.94 12.73 14.40
N ASN A 548 -36.29 12.64 15.68
CA ASN A 548 -37.29 13.51 16.30
C ASN A 548 -36.71 14.82 16.84
N LYS A 549 -35.45 14.82 17.29
CA LYS A 549 -34.85 15.98 17.98
C LYS A 549 -33.80 16.70 17.13
N PHE A 550 -32.84 15.96 16.58
CA PHE A 550 -31.71 16.57 15.86
C PHE A 550 -31.91 16.62 14.34
N HIS A 551 -32.92 15.91 13.82
CA HIS A 551 -33.25 15.78 12.39
C HIS A 551 -32.03 15.38 11.52
N LEU A 552 -31.24 14.43 12.01
CA LEU A 552 -30.04 13.89 11.37
C LEU A 552 -30.38 12.64 10.54
N PHE A 553 -30.83 12.85 9.30
CA PHE A 553 -31.29 11.77 8.42
C PHE A 553 -30.24 10.66 8.22
N ARG A 554 -28.98 11.02 7.97
CA ARG A 554 -27.90 10.04 7.74
C ARG A 554 -27.58 9.22 8.99
N LEU A 555 -27.56 9.85 10.17
CA LEU A 555 -27.38 9.13 11.45
C LEU A 555 -28.52 8.13 11.69
N ALA A 556 -29.75 8.52 11.38
CA ALA A 556 -30.89 7.62 11.46
C ALA A 556 -30.70 6.39 10.57
N GLN A 557 -30.27 6.55 9.32
CA GLN A 557 -30.00 5.43 8.42
C GLN A 557 -28.87 4.51 8.91
N LEU A 558 -27.81 5.07 9.49
CA LEU A 558 -26.73 4.28 10.10
C LEU A 558 -27.25 3.44 11.28
N CYS A 559 -28.13 4.03 12.11
CA CYS A 559 -28.80 3.30 13.19
C CYS A 559 -29.72 2.21 12.64
N GLU A 560 -30.52 2.49 11.61
CA GLU A 560 -31.37 1.47 10.94
C GLU A 560 -30.53 0.28 10.49
N GLN A 561 -29.40 0.52 9.81
CA GLN A 561 -28.49 -0.53 9.34
C GLN A 561 -27.83 -1.30 10.50
N ALA A 562 -27.46 -0.64 11.59
CA ALA A 562 -26.90 -1.31 12.75
C ALA A 562 -27.95 -2.18 13.46
N ILE A 563 -29.19 -1.69 13.54
CA ILE A 563 -30.32 -2.39 14.16
C ILE A 563 -30.68 -3.63 13.34
N THR A 564 -30.75 -3.57 12.00
CA THR A 564 -31.11 -4.74 11.17
C THR A 564 -30.20 -5.94 11.40
N ASN A 565 -28.91 -5.71 11.66
CA ASN A 565 -27.94 -6.76 11.98
C ASN A 565 -28.14 -7.40 13.38
N LYS A 566 -28.98 -6.80 14.22
CA LYS A 566 -29.29 -7.24 15.60
C LYS A 566 -30.75 -7.69 15.76
N ILE A 567 -31.52 -7.74 14.67
CA ILE A 567 -32.91 -8.22 14.70
C ILE A 567 -32.94 -9.74 14.84
N ASP A 568 -33.83 -10.20 15.71
CA ASP A 568 -34.15 -11.61 15.89
C ASP A 568 -35.67 -11.83 16.08
N ARG A 569 -36.08 -13.09 16.23
CA ARG A 569 -37.49 -13.47 16.39
C ARG A 569 -38.16 -12.93 17.66
N TYR A 570 -37.39 -12.50 18.66
CA TYR A 570 -37.88 -12.03 19.94
C TYR A 570 -38.05 -10.50 19.95
N ASN A 571 -37.17 -9.77 19.28
CA ASN A 571 -37.15 -8.31 19.30
C ASN A 571 -37.84 -7.64 18.10
N VAL A 572 -38.05 -8.34 16.99
CA VAL A 572 -38.51 -7.75 15.71
C VAL A 572 -39.83 -6.98 15.83
N PHE A 573 -40.79 -7.45 16.62
CA PHE A 573 -42.09 -6.76 16.76
C PHE A 573 -41.96 -5.43 17.52
N ASN A 574 -41.14 -5.39 18.58
CA ASN A 574 -40.88 -4.14 19.29
C ASN A 574 -40.18 -3.13 18.37
N ILE A 575 -39.17 -3.59 17.63
CA ILE A 575 -38.45 -2.75 16.66
C ILE A 575 -39.37 -2.29 15.55
N LEU A 576 -40.30 -3.13 15.08
CA LEU A 576 -41.32 -2.75 14.10
C LEU A 576 -42.17 -1.59 14.61
N PHE A 577 -42.73 -1.69 15.81
CA PHE A 577 -43.54 -0.61 16.40
C PHE A 577 -42.74 0.68 16.59
N ILE A 578 -41.49 0.57 17.07
CA ILE A 578 -40.59 1.71 17.21
C ILE A 578 -40.33 2.35 15.84
N SER A 579 -40.01 1.56 14.81
CA SER A 579 -39.72 2.06 13.48
C SER A 579 -40.94 2.73 12.85
N TYR A 580 -42.13 2.15 13.02
CA TYR A 580 -43.39 2.69 12.50
C TYR A 580 -43.73 4.04 13.17
N ARG A 581 -43.70 4.10 14.50
CA ARG A 581 -44.01 5.33 15.27
C ARG A 581 -43.05 6.48 14.99
N ASN A 582 -41.79 6.17 14.72
CA ASN A 582 -40.77 7.16 14.39
C ASN A 582 -40.62 7.40 12.88
N ASN A 583 -41.56 6.93 12.04
CA ASN A 583 -41.53 7.10 10.58
C ASN A 583 -40.24 6.60 9.89
N SER A 584 -39.59 5.60 10.47
CA SER A 584 -38.41 4.92 9.94
C SER A 584 -38.84 3.86 8.91
N LYS A 585 -39.06 4.31 7.68
CA LYS A 585 -39.66 3.50 6.60
C LYS A 585 -38.82 2.30 6.19
N GLN A 586 -37.49 2.45 6.15
CA GLN A 586 -36.60 1.37 5.72
C GLN A 586 -36.55 0.24 6.73
N LEU A 587 -36.38 0.59 8.02
CA LEU A 587 -36.37 -0.38 9.11
C LEU A 587 -37.74 -1.05 9.26
N CYS A 588 -38.82 -0.29 9.12
CA CYS A 588 -40.18 -0.83 9.14
C CYS A 588 -40.38 -1.87 8.03
N LYS A 589 -40.00 -1.54 6.79
CA LYS A 589 -40.06 -2.49 5.67
C LYS A 589 -39.23 -3.74 5.92
N PHE A 590 -38.01 -3.59 6.41
CA PHE A 590 -37.12 -4.71 6.75
C PHE A 590 -37.74 -5.61 7.83
N CYS A 591 -38.33 -5.03 8.89
CA CYS A 591 -38.99 -5.79 9.94
C CYS A 591 -40.18 -6.59 9.39
N ILE A 592 -41.00 -5.99 8.51
CA ILE A 592 -42.11 -6.67 7.84
C ILE A 592 -41.58 -7.83 6.98
N ASP A 593 -40.53 -7.60 6.17
CA ASP A 593 -39.88 -8.65 5.38
C ASP A 593 -39.39 -9.80 6.27
N PHE A 594 -38.68 -9.49 7.34
CA PHE A 594 -38.15 -10.48 8.27
C PHE A 594 -39.26 -11.33 8.91
N ILE A 595 -40.36 -10.70 9.34
CA ILE A 595 -41.51 -11.38 9.94
C ILE A 595 -42.17 -12.34 8.95
N MET A 596 -42.38 -11.90 7.70
CA MET A 596 -42.99 -12.73 6.66
C MET A 596 -42.10 -13.91 6.26
N HIS A 597 -40.81 -13.68 6.00
CA HIS A 597 -39.89 -14.75 5.60
C HIS A 597 -39.71 -15.83 6.68
N ASN A 598 -39.84 -15.47 7.95
CA ASN A 598 -39.69 -16.39 9.08
C ASN A 598 -41.04 -16.90 9.63
N ASN A 599 -42.17 -16.60 8.97
CA ASN A 599 -43.52 -17.00 9.39
C ASN A 599 -43.81 -16.71 10.87
N LEU A 600 -43.47 -15.50 11.33
CA LEU A 600 -43.54 -15.14 12.76
C LEU A 600 -44.92 -14.59 13.20
N LEU A 601 -45.92 -14.61 12.32
CA LEU A 601 -47.29 -14.15 12.57
C LEU A 601 -48.12 -15.27 13.19
N ASP A 602 -48.40 -15.16 14.48
CA ASP A 602 -49.37 -15.98 15.20
C ASP A 602 -50.62 -15.16 15.58
N LYS A 603 -51.64 -15.84 16.11
CA LYS A 603 -52.93 -15.22 16.43
C LYS A 603 -52.82 -14.10 17.48
N GLU A 604 -51.87 -14.21 18.41
CA GLU A 604 -51.62 -13.19 19.44
C GLU A 604 -50.95 -11.95 18.85
N LYS A 605 -49.95 -12.12 17.97
CA LYS A 605 -49.27 -11.02 17.31
C LYS A 605 -50.14 -10.32 16.27
N ILE A 606 -51.03 -11.05 15.59
CA ILE A 606 -52.07 -10.45 14.74
C ILE A 606 -52.99 -9.56 15.58
N ASN A 607 -53.42 -10.03 16.76
CA ASN A 607 -54.21 -9.20 17.67
C ASN A 607 -53.42 -7.95 18.11
N MET A 608 -52.12 -8.04 18.42
CA MET A 608 -51.31 -6.85 18.71
C MET A 608 -51.26 -5.86 17.53
N LEU A 609 -51.20 -6.34 16.29
CA LEU A 609 -51.20 -5.49 15.10
C LEU A 609 -52.55 -4.80 14.83
N THR A 610 -53.66 -5.30 15.37
CA THR A 610 -54.97 -4.61 15.24
C THR A 610 -54.99 -3.23 15.91
N LEU A 611 -54.10 -2.98 16.87
CA LEU A 611 -53.92 -1.66 17.48
C LEU A 611 -53.34 -0.62 16.51
N GLU A 612 -52.68 -1.06 15.43
CA GLU A 612 -52.09 -0.20 14.40
C GLU A 612 -52.61 -0.65 13.01
N PRO A 613 -53.88 -0.33 12.66
CA PRO A 613 -54.58 -0.93 11.51
C PRO A 613 -53.90 -0.68 10.16
N HIS A 614 -53.16 0.42 10.02
CA HIS A 614 -52.35 0.69 8.84
C HIS A 614 -51.19 -0.29 8.67
N LEU A 615 -50.53 -0.67 9.77
CA LEU A 615 -49.43 -1.62 9.75
C LEU A 615 -49.93 -3.02 9.40
N LEU A 616 -51.09 -3.40 9.94
CA LEU A 616 -51.78 -4.65 9.58
C LEU A 616 -52.14 -4.69 8.09
N GLY A 617 -52.59 -3.57 7.52
CA GLY A 617 -52.85 -3.44 6.08
C GLY A 617 -51.62 -3.68 5.20
N GLU A 618 -50.43 -3.22 5.63
CA GLU A 618 -49.17 -3.48 4.92
C GLU A 618 -48.80 -4.98 4.91
N PHE A 619 -49.07 -5.71 6.00
CA PHE A 619 -48.89 -7.17 6.02
C PHE A 619 -49.83 -7.89 5.05
N TYR A 620 -51.11 -7.55 5.05
CA TYR A 620 -52.09 -8.14 4.11
C TYR A 620 -51.72 -7.86 2.65
N LYS A 621 -51.34 -6.61 2.36
CA LYS A 621 -50.89 -6.23 1.02
C LYS A 621 -49.73 -7.09 0.57
N LYS A 622 -48.75 -7.34 1.44
CA LYS A 622 -47.55 -8.11 1.11
C LYS A 622 -47.83 -9.62 0.96
N SER A 623 -48.71 -10.17 1.80
CA SER A 623 -49.18 -11.56 1.69
C SER A 623 -49.89 -11.84 0.36
N LEU A 624 -50.69 -10.89 -0.12
CA LEU A 624 -51.39 -11.01 -1.40
C LEU A 624 -50.41 -11.08 -2.60
N TYR A 625 -49.23 -10.46 -2.50
CA TYR A 625 -48.22 -10.52 -3.55
C TYR A 625 -47.35 -11.79 -3.50
N SER A 626 -47.18 -12.41 -2.32
CA SER A 626 -46.43 -13.67 -2.20
C SER A 626 -47.20 -14.89 -2.70
N ASP A 627 -48.53 -14.83 -2.75
CA ASP A 627 -49.38 -15.92 -3.30
C ASP A 627 -49.49 -15.89 -4.85
N ILE A 628 -48.91 -14.88 -5.51
CA ILE A 628 -48.97 -14.67 -6.98
C ILE A 628 -47.63 -15.03 -7.67
N SER A 629 -46.57 -15.28 -6.90
CA SER A 629 -45.24 -15.73 -7.38
C SER A 629 -44.99 -17.18 -7.03
#